data_AF-A0A098SBC3-F1
#
_entry.id   AF-A0A098SBC3-F1
#
_cell.length_a   1.000
_cell.length_b   1.000
_cell.length_c   1.000
_cell.angle_alpha   90.00
_cell.angle_beta   90.00
_cell.angle_gamma   90.00
#
_symmetry.space_group_name_H-M   'P 1'
#
loop_
_entity.id
_entity.type
_entity.pdbx_description
1 polymer ?
#
loop_
_entity_poly.entity_id
_entity_poly.type
_entity_poly.pdbx_seq_one_letter_code
_entity_poly.pdbx_strand_id
1 'polypeptide(L)'
;MLAQTCRYLCIAGLTALFFSACTRSTCGADKTAFLDQYHDLLEEAKSADLPASDPGWSKYDAAFRSYVEECYDLHEPEMTGREKRRFWRQSLRYYYQRYGDGLVKELKGKDKSTLQKIQEETKAIFDEPDALFDDAAKGLKEDWQELKERFE
;
A
#
# COMPACT_ATOMS: atom_id res chain seq x y z
N MET A 1 19.89 -53.79 11.33
CA MET A 1 20.91 -52.88 10.78
C MET A 1 20.60 -52.64 9.31
N LEU A 2 20.57 -51.37 8.91
CA LEU A 2 20.65 -50.78 7.56
C LEU A 2 21.47 -51.65 6.58
N ALA A 3 21.27 -51.70 5.25
CA ALA A 3 20.43 -50.99 4.30
C ALA A 3 20.67 -51.64 2.91
N GLN A 4 20.02 -51.09 1.88
CA GLN A 4 20.47 -51.07 0.48
C GLN A 4 20.24 -52.33 -0.38
N THR A 5 19.06 -52.35 -1.01
CA THR A 5 18.89 -52.75 -2.42
C THR A 5 17.89 -51.74 -3.00
N CYS A 6 17.89 -51.34 -4.27
CA CYS A 6 18.54 -51.84 -5.45
C CYS A 6 18.64 -50.65 -6.41
N ARG A 7 19.88 -50.25 -6.77
CA ARG A 7 20.12 -49.53 -8.02
C ARG A 7 19.76 -50.50 -9.14
N TYR A 8 18.84 -50.13 -10.03
CA TYR A 8 19.11 -49.99 -11.45
C TYR A 8 17.86 -49.45 -12.16
N LEU A 9 18.03 -48.29 -12.79
CA LEU A 9 17.42 -47.88 -14.06
C LEU A 9 15.91 -47.60 -14.05
N CYS A 10 15.51 -46.49 -13.42
CA CYS A 10 14.25 -45.81 -13.74
C CYS A 10 14.42 -44.94 -14.99
N ILE A 11 14.20 -45.54 -16.17
CA ILE A 11 13.74 -44.81 -17.36
C ILE A 11 12.22 -44.73 -17.24
N ALA A 12 11.70 -43.61 -16.75
CA ALA A 12 10.33 -43.10 -16.99
C ALA A 12 10.06 -41.90 -16.07
N GLY A 13 9.58 -40.79 -16.62
CA GLY A 13 8.97 -39.71 -15.83
C GLY A 13 9.86 -38.49 -15.62
N LEU A 14 10.43 -37.92 -16.68
CA LEU A 14 10.89 -36.53 -16.71
C LEU A 14 9.69 -35.56 -16.74
N THR A 15 8.73 -35.76 -15.84
CA THR A 15 7.52 -34.95 -15.69
C THR A 15 7.73 -33.93 -14.58
N ALA A 16 8.02 -32.71 -15.01
CA ALA A 16 7.45 -31.48 -14.45
C ALA A 16 7.54 -31.33 -12.93
N LEU A 17 8.76 -31.15 -12.40
CA LEU A 17 8.93 -30.26 -11.25
C LEU A 17 8.98 -28.81 -11.77
N PHE A 18 7.87 -28.35 -12.36
CA PHE A 18 7.52 -26.94 -12.27
C PHE A 18 7.10 -26.73 -10.82
N PHE A 19 8.09 -26.50 -9.94
CA PHE A 19 7.81 -25.79 -8.72
C PHE A 19 7.23 -24.46 -9.17
N SER A 20 5.90 -24.35 -9.12
CA SER A 20 5.22 -23.08 -9.08
C SER A 20 5.88 -22.31 -7.96
N ALA A 21 6.70 -21.33 -8.33
CA ALA A 21 6.97 -20.21 -7.46
C ALA A 21 5.57 -19.62 -7.20
N CYS A 22 4.93 -20.05 -6.13
CA CYS A 22 3.86 -19.28 -5.53
C CYS A 22 4.49 -17.98 -5.06
N THR A 23 4.67 -17.03 -5.98
CA THR A 23 4.58 -15.61 -5.65
C THR A 23 3.21 -15.46 -5.02
N ARG A 24 3.14 -15.57 -3.70
CA ARG A 24 1.99 -15.11 -2.94
C ARG A 24 1.85 -13.65 -3.36
N SER A 25 0.86 -13.35 -4.21
CA SER A 25 0.69 -12.03 -4.78
C SER A 25 0.62 -11.04 -3.63
N THR A 26 1.44 -9.99 -3.70
CA THR A 26 1.43 -8.89 -2.72
C THR A 26 0.05 -8.23 -2.61
N CYS A 27 -0.81 -8.45 -3.61
CA CYS A 27 -2.16 -7.91 -3.69
C CYS A 27 -3.21 -8.73 -2.94
N GLY A 28 -2.88 -9.88 -2.37
CA GLY A 28 -3.88 -10.80 -1.84
C GLY A 28 -4.58 -11.61 -2.94
N ALA A 29 -5.41 -12.56 -2.52
CA ALA A 29 -6.10 -13.49 -3.42
C ALA A 29 -7.45 -12.95 -3.93
N ASP A 30 -8.05 -12.02 -3.17
CA ASP A 30 -9.34 -11.39 -3.45
C ASP A 30 -9.38 -10.00 -2.79
N LYS A 31 -10.42 -9.21 -3.11
CA LYS A 31 -10.60 -7.86 -2.56
C LYS A 31 -10.55 -7.80 -1.02
N THR A 32 -11.08 -8.80 -0.33
CA THR A 32 -11.10 -8.79 1.15
C THR A 32 -9.69 -8.96 1.68
N ALA A 33 -8.96 -9.95 1.17
CA ALA A 33 -7.57 -10.18 1.52
C ALA A 33 -6.69 -8.98 1.20
N PHE A 34 -6.90 -8.32 0.06
CA PHE A 34 -6.23 -7.08 -0.32
C PHE A 34 -6.42 -5.97 0.71
N LEU A 35 -7.69 -5.67 1.06
CA LEU A 35 -8.02 -4.57 1.97
C LEU A 35 -7.53 -4.83 3.39
N ASP A 36 -7.59 -6.08 3.86
CA ASP A 36 -7.12 -6.47 5.19
C ASP A 36 -5.58 -6.35 5.27
N GLN A 37 -4.86 -6.88 4.28
CA GLN A 37 -3.40 -6.78 4.26
C GLN A 37 -2.90 -5.34 4.12
N TYR A 38 -3.62 -4.53 3.33
CA TYR A 38 -3.35 -3.10 3.24
C TYR A 38 -3.56 -2.41 4.58
N HIS A 39 -4.68 -2.67 5.25
CA HIS A 39 -4.96 -2.13 6.57
C HIS A 39 -3.89 -2.51 7.60
N ASP A 40 -3.46 -3.77 7.60
CA ASP A 40 -2.43 -4.27 8.52
C ASP A 40 -1.09 -3.57 8.27
N LEU A 41 -0.69 -3.37 7.01
CA LEU A 41 0.52 -2.59 6.67
C LEU A 41 0.46 -1.19 7.31
N LEU A 42 -0.69 -0.52 7.22
CA LEU A 42 -0.84 0.84 7.71
C LEU A 42 -0.83 0.90 9.24
N GLU A 43 -1.47 -0.05 9.92
CA GLU A 43 -1.43 -0.12 11.39
C GLU A 43 -0.04 -0.53 11.90
N GLU A 44 0.70 -1.38 11.17
CA GLU A 44 2.11 -1.67 11.48
C GLU A 44 3.00 -0.43 11.32
N ALA A 45 2.85 0.32 10.22
CA ALA A 45 3.60 1.56 10.00
C ALA A 45 3.28 2.62 11.07
N LYS A 46 2.00 2.72 11.44
CA LYS A 46 1.53 3.58 12.52
C LYS A 46 2.13 3.20 13.87
N SER A 47 2.05 1.92 14.22
CA SER A 47 2.51 1.40 15.51
C SER A 47 4.04 1.43 15.66
N ALA A 48 4.77 1.52 14.55
CA ALA A 48 6.22 1.68 14.58
C ALA A 48 6.68 3.06 15.09
N ASP A 49 5.78 4.07 15.08
CA ASP A 49 6.01 5.43 15.59
C ASP A 49 7.36 6.03 15.14
N LEU A 50 7.68 5.83 13.86
CA LEU A 50 8.95 6.24 13.28
C LEU A 50 8.98 7.75 13.01
N PRO A 51 10.07 8.46 13.35
CA PRO A 51 10.31 9.82 12.88
C PRO A 51 10.29 9.89 11.34
N ALA A 52 9.83 10.99 10.75
CA ALA A 52 9.70 11.12 9.29
C ALA A 52 11.03 10.92 8.51
N SER A 53 12.17 11.19 9.14
CA SER A 53 13.51 11.00 8.54
C SER A 53 14.09 9.59 8.76
N ASP A 54 13.36 8.70 9.44
CA ASP A 54 13.87 7.38 9.81
C ASP A 54 14.01 6.48 8.57
N PRO A 55 15.17 5.83 8.35
CA PRO A 55 15.35 4.93 7.20
C PRO A 55 14.45 3.68 7.25
N GLY A 56 13.90 3.34 8.43
CA GLY A 56 12.95 2.26 8.63
C GLY A 56 11.65 2.42 7.83
N TRP A 57 11.33 3.62 7.36
CA TRP A 57 10.21 3.86 6.44
C TRP A 57 10.34 3.11 5.12
N SER A 58 11.56 2.80 4.65
CA SER A 58 11.79 2.20 3.33
C SER A 58 11.00 0.90 3.10
N LYS A 59 10.78 0.08 4.13
CA LYS A 59 10.01 -1.17 3.99
C LYS A 59 8.51 -0.89 3.83
N TYR A 60 7.99 0.11 4.55
CA TYR A 60 6.59 0.50 4.49
C TYR A 60 6.29 1.22 3.18
N ASP A 61 7.20 2.11 2.75
CA ASP A 61 7.06 2.87 1.49
C ASP A 61 7.02 1.93 0.28
N ALA A 62 7.89 0.93 0.25
CA ALA A 62 7.90 -0.07 -0.82
C ALA A 62 6.60 -0.88 -0.88
N ALA A 63 6.14 -1.37 0.28
CA ALA A 63 4.89 -2.14 0.35
C ALA A 63 3.66 -1.28 0.01
N PHE A 64 3.60 -0.06 0.56
CA PHE A 64 2.55 0.90 0.31
C PHE A 64 2.42 1.20 -1.18
N ARG A 65 3.54 1.49 -1.84
CA ARG A 65 3.58 1.74 -3.28
C ARG A 65 3.03 0.56 -4.07
N SER A 66 3.43 -0.67 -3.77
CA SER A 66 2.89 -1.84 -4.47
C SER A 66 1.38 -1.99 -4.27
N TYR A 67 0.84 -1.73 -3.06
CA TYR A 67 -0.61 -1.77 -2.87
C TYR A 67 -1.35 -0.70 -3.67
N VAL A 68 -0.82 0.53 -3.73
CA VAL A 68 -1.48 1.65 -4.41
C VAL A 68 -1.32 1.57 -5.93
N GLU A 69 -0.10 1.36 -6.42
CA GLU A 69 0.21 1.42 -7.85
C GLU A 69 -0.14 0.12 -8.57
N GLU A 70 0.12 -1.04 -7.96
CA GLU A 70 0.01 -2.33 -8.63
C GLU A 70 -1.30 -3.05 -8.27
N CYS A 71 -1.70 -3.04 -6.99
CA CYS A 71 -2.78 -3.90 -6.50
C CYS A 71 -4.16 -3.24 -6.54
N TYR A 72 -4.25 -1.93 -6.36
CA TYR A 72 -5.54 -1.23 -6.32
C TYR A 72 -6.36 -1.50 -7.58
N ASP A 73 -5.78 -1.34 -8.78
CA ASP A 73 -6.51 -1.48 -10.05
C ASP A 73 -7.05 -2.91 -10.28
N LEU A 74 -6.41 -3.91 -9.67
CA LEU A 74 -6.84 -5.30 -9.76
C LEU A 74 -8.11 -5.56 -8.94
N HIS A 75 -8.26 -4.88 -7.79
CA HIS A 75 -9.36 -5.11 -6.86
C HIS A 75 -10.43 -4.02 -6.89
N GLU A 76 -10.12 -2.85 -7.43
CA GLU A 76 -11.02 -1.71 -7.55
C GLU A 76 -12.40 -2.07 -8.13
N PRO A 77 -12.51 -2.88 -9.21
CA PRO A 77 -13.82 -3.20 -9.81
C PRO A 77 -14.78 -3.93 -8.84
N GLU A 78 -14.25 -4.62 -7.84
CA GLU A 78 -15.00 -5.37 -6.83
C GLU A 78 -15.32 -4.53 -5.59
N MET A 79 -14.72 -3.33 -5.47
CA MET A 79 -14.88 -2.44 -4.32
C MET A 79 -16.14 -1.59 -4.42
N THR A 80 -16.89 -1.54 -3.33
CA THR A 80 -17.95 -0.56 -3.13
C THR A 80 -17.38 0.85 -3.02
N GLY A 81 -18.17 1.87 -3.35
CA GLY A 81 -17.74 3.26 -3.17
C GLY A 81 -17.34 3.62 -1.73
N ARG A 82 -17.89 2.91 -0.73
CA ARG A 82 -17.47 3.07 0.67
C ARG A 82 -16.07 2.51 0.91
N GLU A 83 -15.76 1.34 0.36
CA GLU A 83 -14.43 0.72 0.46
C GLU A 83 -13.38 1.55 -0.27
N LYS A 84 -13.68 2.06 -1.47
CA LYS A 84 -12.77 2.96 -2.21
C LYS A 84 -12.44 4.21 -1.40
N ARG A 85 -13.47 4.89 -0.88
CA ARG A 85 -13.28 6.08 -0.01
C ARG A 85 -12.48 5.76 1.25
N ARG A 86 -12.67 4.57 1.84
CA ARG A 86 -11.91 4.16 3.03
C ARG A 86 -10.44 3.90 2.70
N PHE A 87 -10.17 3.14 1.63
CA PHE A 87 -8.81 2.84 1.16
C PHE A 87 -8.03 4.14 0.99
N TRP A 88 -8.58 5.06 0.19
CA TRP A 88 -7.93 6.32 -0.12
C TRP A 88 -7.75 7.26 1.07
N ARG A 89 -8.74 7.31 1.98
CA ARG A 89 -8.59 8.05 3.26
C ARG A 89 -7.41 7.53 4.07
N GLN A 90 -7.24 6.22 4.11
CA GLN A 90 -6.13 5.58 4.81
C GLN A 90 -4.80 5.81 4.08
N SER A 91 -4.80 5.83 2.74
CA SER A 91 -3.63 6.19 1.93
C SER A 91 -3.12 7.60 2.24
N LEU A 92 -4.04 8.56 2.33
CA LEU A 92 -3.73 9.94 2.68
C LEU A 92 -3.17 10.06 4.09
N ARG A 93 -3.74 9.32 5.04
CA ARG A 93 -3.23 9.26 6.42
C ARG A 93 -1.80 8.71 6.48
N TYR A 94 -1.51 7.63 5.74
CA TYR A 94 -0.16 7.09 5.64
C TYR A 94 0.83 8.11 5.10
N TYR A 95 0.49 8.74 3.97
CA TYR A 95 1.33 9.75 3.34
C TYR A 95 1.61 10.92 4.28
N TYR A 96 0.60 11.39 5.02
CA TYR A 96 0.80 12.40 6.03
C TYR A 96 1.71 11.92 7.17
N GLN A 97 1.48 10.72 7.71
CA GLN A 97 2.32 10.20 8.79
C GLN A 97 3.79 10.07 8.36
N ARG A 98 4.01 9.60 7.11
CA ARG A 98 5.33 9.37 6.53
C ARG A 98 6.13 10.67 6.37
N TYR A 99 5.48 11.74 5.93
CA TYR A 99 6.18 12.96 5.51
C TYR A 99 5.94 14.16 6.43
N GLY A 100 4.89 14.17 7.27
CA GLY A 100 4.51 15.28 8.15
C GLY A 100 4.51 16.63 7.42
N ASP A 101 5.11 17.64 8.04
CA ASP A 101 5.35 18.98 7.48
C ASP A 101 6.24 18.96 6.21
N GLY A 102 6.99 17.88 6.01
CA GLY A 102 7.81 17.63 4.82
C GLY A 102 7.01 17.17 3.60
N LEU A 103 5.73 16.85 3.76
CA LEU A 103 4.84 16.37 2.70
C LEU A 103 4.87 17.32 1.50
N VAL A 104 4.70 18.62 1.76
CA VAL A 104 4.79 19.69 0.76
C VAL A 104 6.10 19.63 -0.06
N LYS A 105 7.24 19.27 0.54
CA LYS A 105 8.51 19.13 -0.19
C LYS A 105 8.57 17.85 -1.01
N GLU A 106 8.06 16.74 -0.48
CA GLU A 106 8.03 15.45 -1.18
C GLU A 106 7.14 15.50 -2.43
N LEU A 107 6.02 16.22 -2.36
CA LEU A 107 5.13 16.41 -3.51
C LEU A 107 5.78 17.16 -4.68
N LYS A 108 6.80 17.98 -4.39
CA LYS A 108 7.63 18.62 -5.43
C LYS A 108 8.71 17.67 -5.97
N GLY A 109 8.90 16.51 -5.33
CA GLY A 109 9.91 15.48 -5.59
C GLY A 109 9.53 14.42 -6.63
N LYS A 110 10.17 13.25 -6.54
CA LYS A 110 10.27 12.24 -7.62
C LYS A 110 9.19 11.15 -7.62
N ASP A 111 8.50 10.89 -6.50
CA ASP A 111 7.53 9.80 -6.41
C ASP A 111 6.12 10.22 -6.90
N LYS A 112 6.10 10.72 -8.15
CA LYS A 112 4.92 11.37 -8.73
C LYS A 112 3.80 10.39 -9.05
N SER A 113 4.08 9.11 -9.32
CA SER A 113 3.08 8.15 -9.77
C SER A 113 2.09 7.77 -8.67
N THR A 114 2.57 7.37 -7.49
CA THR A 114 1.72 7.03 -6.34
C THR A 114 0.89 8.24 -5.93
N LEU A 115 1.55 9.40 -5.87
CA LEU A 115 0.92 10.63 -5.52
C LEU A 115 -0.16 11.04 -6.54
N GLN A 116 0.16 11.01 -7.82
CA GLN A 116 -0.77 11.35 -8.89
C GLN A 116 -1.98 10.42 -8.86
N LYS A 117 -1.77 9.13 -8.60
CA LYS A 117 -2.87 8.18 -8.45
C LYS A 117 -3.76 8.52 -7.25
N ILE A 118 -3.16 8.84 -6.10
CA ILE A 118 -3.89 9.35 -4.95
C ILE A 118 -4.67 10.62 -5.36
N GLN A 119 -4.06 11.57 -6.06
CA GLN A 119 -4.72 12.81 -6.50
C GLN A 119 -5.95 12.54 -7.36
N GLU A 120 -5.78 11.73 -8.40
CA GLU A 120 -6.82 11.38 -9.36
C GLU A 120 -8.02 10.73 -8.65
N GLU A 121 -7.74 9.78 -7.77
CA GLU A 121 -8.76 8.97 -7.11
C GLU A 121 -9.42 9.66 -5.92
N THR A 122 -8.72 10.62 -5.29
CA THR A 122 -9.20 11.31 -4.09
C THR A 122 -9.71 12.70 -4.36
N LYS A 123 -9.77 13.15 -5.62
CA LYS A 123 -10.29 14.47 -6.00
C LYS A 123 -11.63 14.83 -5.32
N ALA A 124 -12.58 13.88 -5.30
CA ALA A 124 -13.88 14.08 -4.63
C ALA A 124 -13.80 14.04 -3.09
N ILE A 125 -12.76 13.44 -2.52
CA ILE A 125 -12.49 13.42 -1.07
C ILE A 125 -11.85 14.75 -0.63
N PHE A 126 -11.02 15.37 -1.47
CA PHE A 126 -10.41 16.69 -1.24
C PHE A 126 -11.44 17.83 -1.17
N ASP A 127 -12.64 17.63 -1.67
CA ASP A 127 -13.73 18.60 -1.56
C ASP A 127 -14.42 18.57 -0.19
N GLU A 128 -14.21 17.53 0.61
CA GLU A 128 -14.79 17.38 1.96
C GLU A 128 -13.72 17.00 3.03
N PRO A 129 -12.69 17.84 3.26
CA PRO A 129 -11.56 17.53 4.14
C PRO A 129 -11.96 17.37 5.61
N ASP A 130 -13.04 18.02 6.06
CA ASP A 130 -13.51 17.95 7.45
C ASP A 130 -13.96 16.53 7.85
N ALA A 131 -14.29 15.65 6.89
CA ALA A 131 -14.63 14.25 7.15
C ALA A 131 -13.40 13.32 7.25
N LEU A 132 -12.21 13.81 6.90
CA LEU A 132 -10.94 13.07 6.92
C LEU A 132 -10.23 13.18 8.29
N PHE A 133 -10.53 14.25 9.03
CA PHE A 133 -9.75 14.75 10.16
C PHE A 133 -10.61 14.86 11.42
N ASP A 134 -10.95 13.74 12.06
CA ASP A 134 -11.42 13.79 13.45
C ASP A 134 -10.27 14.25 14.36
N ASP A 135 -10.57 15.21 15.25
CA ASP A 135 -9.84 15.90 16.35
C ASP A 135 -8.31 15.81 16.53
N ALA A 136 -7.62 14.77 16.07
CA ALA A 136 -6.17 14.61 16.08
C ALA A 136 -5.44 15.42 14.98
N ALA A 137 -6.15 16.17 14.15
CA ALA A 137 -5.67 16.68 12.87
C ALA A 137 -5.82 18.21 12.69
N LYS A 138 -5.76 18.97 13.80
CA LYS A 138 -5.89 20.43 13.74
C LYS A 138 -4.73 21.12 13.00
N GLY A 139 -3.50 20.63 13.16
CA GLY A 139 -2.34 21.09 12.38
C GLY A 139 -2.36 20.59 10.93
N LEU A 140 -2.94 19.41 10.71
CA LEU A 140 -3.15 18.88 9.35
C LEU A 140 -4.01 19.81 8.50
N LYS A 141 -5.03 20.46 9.06
CA LYS A 141 -5.99 21.23 8.27
C LYS A 141 -5.34 22.38 7.50
N GLU A 142 -4.38 23.07 8.10
CA GLU A 142 -3.65 24.18 7.48
C GLU A 142 -2.74 23.68 6.36
N ASP A 143 -1.93 22.65 6.64
CA ASP A 143 -1.10 21.98 5.64
C ASP A 143 -1.97 21.41 4.51
N TRP A 144 -3.14 20.87 4.82
CA TRP A 144 -4.08 20.30 3.85
C TRP A 144 -4.73 21.32 2.93
N GLN A 145 -4.97 22.55 3.40
CA GLN A 145 -5.40 23.63 2.52
C GLN A 145 -4.27 24.04 1.57
N GLU A 146 -3.03 24.15 2.05
CA GLU A 146 -1.87 24.41 1.18
C GLU A 146 -1.69 23.26 0.15
N LEU A 147 -1.89 22.02 0.58
CA LEU A 147 -1.84 20.84 -0.28
C LEU A 147 -2.91 20.89 -1.36
N LYS A 148 -4.15 21.23 -1.00
CA LYS A 148 -5.25 21.39 -1.96
C LYS A 148 -4.93 22.45 -3.01
N GLU A 149 -4.49 23.64 -2.59
CA GLU A 149 -4.12 24.74 -3.50
C GLU A 149 -2.95 24.39 -4.43
N ARG A 150 -2.07 23.49 -4.00
CA ARG A 150 -0.94 23.02 -4.82
C ARG A 150 -1.31 21.91 -5.81
N PHE A 151 -2.48 21.31 -5.62
CA PHE A 151 -2.98 20.18 -6.41
C PHE A 151 -4.04 20.62 -7.44
N GLU A 152 -4.68 21.77 -7.23
CA GLU A 152 -5.53 22.49 -8.20
C GLU A 152 -4.70 23.34 -9.19
#